data_AF-A0A7R9VTU1-F1
#
_entry.id   AF-A0A7R9VTU1-F1
#
_cell.length_a   1.000
_cell.length_b   1.000
_cell.length_c   1.000
_cell.angle_alpha   90.00
_cell.angle_beta   90.00
_cell.angle_gamma   90.00
#
_symmetry.space_group_name_H-M   'P 1'
#
loop_
_entity.id
_entity.type
_entity.pdbx_description
1 polymer ?
#
loop_
_entity_poly.entity_id
_entity_poly.type
_entity_poly.pdbx_seq_one_letter_code
_entity_poly.pdbx_strand_id
1 'polypeptide(L)'
;ETPFTMMAASEIFSLEMSRTEALTQAFRRSIGVRIMEETELIEGEVVEIQVDSPEDGAGEKVGKLTLKTTEMETVYDLGQKMIDALTNEKVSAGDVITID
;
A
#
# COMPACT_ATOMS: atom_id res chain seq x y z
N GLU A 1 20.84 2.54 -1.47
CA GLU A 1 21.73 1.47 -0.99
C GLU A 1 22.24 0.61 -2.14
N THR A 2 23.45 0.09 -2.01
CA THR A 2 24.06 -0.89 -2.92
C THR A 2 23.91 -2.28 -2.30
N PRO A 3 23.36 -3.27 -3.01
CA PRO A 3 23.22 -4.62 -2.46
C PRO A 3 24.61 -5.19 -2.12
N PHE A 4 24.76 -5.68 -0.89
CA PHE A 4 25.99 -6.30 -0.42
C PHE A 4 25.64 -7.59 0.32
N THR A 5 26.16 -8.72 -0.16
CA THR A 5 25.91 -10.03 0.44
C THR A 5 27.20 -10.50 1.12
N MET A 6 27.20 -10.60 2.46
CA MET A 6 28.25 -11.33 3.18
C MET A 6 27.94 -12.83 3.14
N MET A 7 28.95 -13.64 2.83
CA MET A 7 28.84 -15.10 2.81
C MET A 7 30.08 -15.71 3.45
N ALA A 8 29.88 -16.66 4.36
CA ALA A 8 30.96 -17.45 4.93
C ALA A 8 31.28 -18.64 4.03
N ALA A 9 32.56 -18.98 3.87
CA ALA A 9 32.98 -20.08 3.00
C ALA A 9 32.41 -21.45 3.43
N SER A 10 32.08 -21.61 4.71
CA SER A 10 31.42 -22.81 5.25
C SER A 10 29.98 -22.97 4.80
N GLU A 11 29.28 -21.88 4.43
CA GLU A 11 27.89 -21.92 3.96
C GLU A 11 27.76 -22.48 2.54
N ILE A 12 28.87 -22.52 1.78
CA ILE A 12 28.93 -23.11 0.44
C ILE A 12 28.90 -24.65 0.52
N PHE A 13 29.34 -25.22 1.64
CA PHE A 13 29.37 -26.66 1.87
C PHE A 13 28.11 -27.09 2.63
N SER A 14 27.01 -27.24 1.91
CA SER A 14 25.74 -27.75 2.43
C SER A 14 25.45 -29.16 1.91
N LEU A 15 24.72 -29.95 2.71
CA LEU A 15 24.14 -31.23 2.29
C LEU A 15 22.80 -31.04 1.57
N GLU A 16 22.15 -29.88 1.73
CA GLU A 16 20.83 -29.58 1.16
C GLU A 16 20.89 -29.01 -0.26
N MET A 17 22.02 -28.39 -0.64
CA MET A 17 22.17 -27.72 -1.92
C MET A 17 23.56 -27.92 -2.53
N SER A 18 23.62 -27.92 -3.86
CA SER A 18 24.90 -28.05 -4.56
C SER A 18 25.76 -26.80 -4.38
N ARG A 19 27.09 -26.98 -4.30
CA ARG A 19 28.07 -25.88 -4.18
C ARG A 19 27.89 -24.80 -5.26
N THR A 20 27.55 -25.22 -6.48
CA THR A 20 27.27 -24.34 -7.62
C THR A 20 25.99 -23.53 -7.44
N GLU A 21 24.97 -24.11 -6.84
CA GLU A 21 23.70 -23.44 -6.57
C GLU A 21 23.80 -22.45 -5.42
N ALA A 22 24.51 -22.80 -4.34
CA ALA A 22 24.83 -21.88 -3.24
C ALA A 22 25.55 -20.62 -3.74
N LEU A 23 26.56 -20.78 -4.60
CA LEU A 23 27.26 -19.66 -5.24
C LEU A 23 26.35 -18.87 -6.18
N THR A 24 25.53 -19.54 -7.00
CA THR A 24 24.62 -18.87 -7.93
C THR A 24 23.60 -18.00 -7.19
N GLN A 25 23.08 -18.47 -6.05
CA GLN A 25 22.19 -17.68 -5.20
C GLN A 25 22.93 -16.49 -4.57
N ALA A 26 24.16 -16.66 -4.12
CA ALA A 26 25.01 -15.58 -3.62
C ALA A 26 25.15 -14.44 -4.65
N PHE A 27 25.41 -14.80 -5.90
CA PHE A 27 25.52 -13.84 -7.00
C PHE A 27 24.19 -13.18 -7.32
N ARG A 28 23.07 -13.92 -7.37
CA ARG A 28 21.74 -13.33 -7.61
C ARG A 28 21.32 -12.35 -6.52
N ARG A 29 21.58 -12.66 -5.25
CA ARG A 29 21.29 -11.76 -4.11
C ARG A 29 22.13 -10.48 -4.13
N SER A 30 23.32 -10.56 -4.71
CA SER A 30 24.22 -9.42 -4.87
C SER A 30 23.87 -8.53 -6.07
N ILE A 31 22.95 -8.96 -6.94
CA ILE A 31 22.44 -8.16 -8.06
C ILE A 31 21.13 -7.51 -7.61
N GLY A 32 21.15 -6.19 -7.45
CA GLY A 32 19.96 -5.41 -7.11
C GLY A 32 19.34 -4.83 -8.36
N VAL A 33 18.04 -5.05 -8.55
CA VAL A 33 17.24 -4.32 -9.53
C VAL A 33 16.50 -3.22 -8.79
N ARG A 34 16.73 -1.96 -9.17
CA ARG A 34 15.97 -0.83 -8.63
C ARG A 34 14.92 -0.45 -9.65
N ILE A 35 13.65 -0.59 -9.26
CA ILE A 35 12.51 -0.10 -10.01
C ILE A 35 12.02 1.13 -9.28
N MET A 36 11.88 2.24 -10.01
CA MET A 36 11.26 3.45 -9.50
C MET A 36 9.87 3.52 -10.11
N GLU A 37 8.87 3.66 -9.26
CA GLU A 37 7.47 3.81 -9.63
C GLU A 37 6.99 5.13 -9.03
N GLU A 38 6.20 5.87 -9.81
CA GLU A 38 5.54 7.08 -9.36
C GLU A 38 4.11 6.70 -9.00
N THR A 39 3.74 6.84 -7.72
CA THR A 39 2.36 6.68 -7.26
C THR A 39 1.84 8.03 -6.78
N GLU A 40 0.55 8.29 -7.03
CA GLU A 40 -0.12 9.50 -6.57
C GLU A 40 -0.73 9.23 -5.19
N LEU A 41 -0.26 9.95 -4.17
CA LEU A 41 -0.77 9.83 -2.81
C LEU A 41 -1.58 11.07 -2.47
N ILE A 42 -2.79 10.87 -1.94
CA ILE A 42 -3.66 11.94 -1.45
C ILE A 42 -3.71 11.87 0.07
N GLU A 43 -3.23 12.93 0.73
CA GLU A 43 -3.25 13.03 2.19
C GLU A 43 -4.16 14.17 2.64
N GLY A 44 -4.96 13.95 3.68
CA GLY A 44 -5.83 14.98 4.23
C GLY A 44 -6.56 14.56 5.50
N GLU A 45 -7.07 15.55 6.22
CA GLU A 45 -7.98 15.36 7.34
C GLU A 45 -9.41 15.18 6.81
N VAL A 46 -10.11 14.17 7.32
CA VAL A 46 -11.51 13.90 6.98
C VAL A 46 -12.40 14.87 7.73
N VAL A 47 -13.11 15.74 6.99
CA VAL A 47 -14.09 16.66 7.59
C VAL A 47 -15.46 15.98 7.73
N GLU A 48 -15.91 15.32 6.66
CA GLU A 48 -17.22 14.68 6.61
C GLU A 48 -17.21 13.47 5.67
N ILE A 49 -17.92 12.42 6.09
CA ILE A 49 -18.19 11.23 5.28
C ILE A 49 -19.70 11.10 5.14
N GLN A 50 -20.21 11.14 3.91
CA GLN A 50 -21.59 10.84 3.58
C GLN A 50 -21.63 9.54 2.79
N VAL A 51 -22.40 8.56 3.26
CA VAL A 51 -22.60 7.29 2.55
C VAL A 51 -24.09 7.13 2.30
N ASP A 52 -24.50 7.19 1.03
CA ASP A 52 -25.85 6.82 0.62
C ASP A 52 -25.87 5.32 0.35
N SER A 53 -26.39 4.57 1.32
CA SER A 53 -26.74 3.16 1.15
C SER A 53 -28.24 3.04 0.84
N PRO A 54 -28.64 2.51 -0.33
CA PRO A 54 -30.05 2.26 -0.60
C PRO A 54 -30.62 1.23 0.38
N GLU A 55 -31.78 1.54 0.97
CA GLU A 55 -32.42 0.76 2.06
C GLU A 55 -32.71 -0.71 1.68
N ASP A 56 -32.82 -1.02 0.39
CA ASP A 56 -33.11 -2.36 -0.12
C ASP A 56 -31.88 -3.26 -0.32
N GLY A 57 -30.66 -2.79 0.00
CA GLY A 57 -29.43 -3.61 -0.07
C GLY A 57 -29.03 -4.06 -1.49
N ALA A 58 -29.73 -3.61 -2.52
CA ALA A 58 -29.59 -4.01 -3.92
C ALA A 58 -29.13 -2.87 -4.84
N GLY A 59 -28.29 -1.96 -4.34
CA GLY A 59 -27.72 -0.87 -5.14
C GLY A 59 -26.27 -0.58 -4.78
N GLU A 60 -25.54 0.03 -5.72
CA GLU A 60 -24.17 0.50 -5.48
C GLU A 60 -24.18 1.55 -4.37
N LYS A 61 -23.37 1.32 -3.34
CA LYS A 61 -23.11 2.34 -2.32
C LYS A 61 -22.32 3.45 -3.01
N VAL A 62 -22.87 4.66 -3.00
CA VAL A 62 -22.17 5.87 -3.45
C VAL A 62 -21.99 6.76 -2.23
N GLY A 63 -20.82 7.33 -2.08
CA GLY A 63 -20.50 8.20 -0.95
C GLY A 63 -19.83 9.48 -1.40
N LYS A 64 -19.77 10.45 -0.51
CA LYS A 64 -18.97 11.66 -0.66
C LYS A 64 -18.05 11.79 0.53
N LEU A 65 -16.79 12.10 0.25
CA LEU A 65 -15.76 12.34 1.23
C LEU A 65 -15.24 13.76 1.09
N THR A 66 -15.29 14.53 2.16
CA THR A 66 -14.69 15.85 2.19
C THR A 66 -13.35 15.76 2.91
N LEU A 67 -12.27 15.96 2.15
CA LEU A 67 -10.90 16.03 2.66
C LEU A 67 -10.45 17.47 2.74
N LYS A 68 -9.76 17.81 3.82
CA LYS A 68 -9.21 19.14 4.06
C LYS A 68 -7.73 19.05 4.39
N THR A 69 -6.95 19.91 3.74
CA THR A 69 -5.57 20.20 4.11
C THR A 69 -5.49 21.64 4.62
N THR A 70 -4.29 22.10 4.96
CA THR A 70 -4.09 23.49 5.41
C THR A 70 -4.43 24.53 4.34
N GLU A 71 -4.37 24.17 3.06
CA GLU A 71 -4.50 25.10 1.94
C GLU A 71 -5.73 24.84 1.05
N MET A 72 -6.22 23.60 0.99
CA MET A 72 -7.33 23.23 0.12
C MET A 72 -8.37 22.35 0.81
N GLU A 73 -9.62 22.50 0.38
CA GLU A 73 -10.73 21.66 0.79
C GLU A 73 -11.34 21.07 -0.47
N THR A 74 -11.43 19.74 -0.52
CA THR A 74 -11.79 18.99 -1.72
C THR A 74 -12.82 17.93 -1.40
N VAL A 75 -13.85 17.83 -2.23
CA VAL A 75 -14.89 16.82 -2.13
C VAL A 75 -14.64 15.75 -3.18
N TYR A 76 -14.53 14.49 -2.74
CA TYR A 76 -14.36 13.31 -3.57
C TYR A 76 -15.61 12.46 -3.55
N ASP A 77 -16.07 12.02 -4.72
CA ASP A 77 -17.11 10.99 -4.81
C ASP A 77 -16.46 9.61 -4.62
N LEU A 78 -16.96 8.85 -3.66
CA LEU A 78 -16.47 7.51 -3.30
C LEU A 78 -17.28 6.43 -4.01
N GLY A 79 -16.57 5.47 -4.61
CA GLY A 79 -17.15 4.23 -5.08
C GLY A 79 -17.29 3.17 -3.98
N GLN A 80 -18.03 2.10 -4.27
CA GLN A 80 -18.32 1.02 -3.32
C GLN A 80 -17.07 0.41 -2.66
N LYS A 81 -16.00 0.17 -3.43
CA LYS A 81 -14.74 -0.41 -2.89
C LYS A 81 -14.07 0.48 -1.86
N MET A 82 -14.07 1.79 -2.07
CA MET A 82 -13.48 2.76 -1.14
C MET A 82 -14.32 2.87 0.13
N ILE A 83 -15.65 2.84 0.01
CA ILE A 83 -16.57 2.85 1.16
C ILE A 83 -16.35 1.62 2.04
N ASP A 84 -16.20 0.45 1.43
CA ASP A 84 -15.95 -0.78 2.19
C ASP A 84 -14.57 -0.75 2.87
N ALA A 85 -13.54 -0.18 2.23
CA ALA A 85 -12.22 0.03 2.85
C ALA A 85 -12.29 0.97 4.06
N LEU A 86 -12.92 2.15 3.91
CA LEU A 86 -13.12 3.12 4.99
C LEU A 86 -13.95 2.53 6.15
N THR A 87 -14.95 1.71 5.83
CA THR A 87 -15.78 1.03 6.85
C THR A 87 -14.98 -0.03 7.62
N ASN A 88 -14.09 -0.77 6.95
CA ASN A 88 -13.23 -1.76 7.59
C ASN A 88 -12.20 -1.10 8.51
N GLU A 89 -11.62 0.04 8.10
CA GLU A 89 -10.67 0.81 8.90
C GLU A 89 -11.34 1.68 9.96
N LYS A 90 -12.69 1.82 9.91
CA LYS A 90 -13.51 2.62 10.82
C LYS A 90 -13.06 4.08 10.89
N VAL A 91 -12.83 4.66 9.72
CA VAL A 91 -12.46 6.08 9.60
C VAL A 91 -13.63 6.96 10.05
N SER A 92 -13.30 7.98 10.82
CA SER A 92 -14.24 8.94 11.38
C SER A 92 -13.86 10.38 11.02
N ALA A 93 -14.79 11.32 11.21
CA ALA A 93 -14.50 12.74 11.00
C ALA A 93 -13.46 13.22 12.03
N GLY A 94 -12.40 13.86 11.55
CA GLY A 94 -11.23 14.30 12.29
C GLY A 94 -10.00 13.40 12.13
N ASP A 95 -10.12 12.26 11.45
CA ASP A 95 -8.98 11.39 11.19
C ASP A 95 -8.16 11.88 10.00
N VAL A 96 -6.83 11.76 10.10
CA VAL A 96 -5.90 12.06 9.01
C VAL A 96 -5.63 10.77 8.25
N ILE A 97 -6.00 10.73 6.97
CA ILE A 97 -5.87 9.54 6.13
C ILE A 97 -4.98 9.81 4.92
N THR A 98 -4.35 8.73 4.44
CA THR A 98 -3.55 8.71 3.22
C THR A 98 -4.18 7.71 2.27
N ILE A 99 -4.57 8.16 1.08
CA ILE A 99 -5.17 7.34 0.03
C ILE A 99 -4.13 7.13 -1.06
N ASP A 100 -3.88 5.86 -1.40
CA ASP A 100 -3.14 5.38 -2.59
C ASP A 100 -4.14 4.82 -3.61
#